data_AF-X1PEQ4-F1
#
_entry.id   AF-X1PEQ4-F1
#
_cell.length_a   1.000
_cell.length_b   1.000
_cell.length_c   1.000
_cell.angle_alpha   90.00
_cell.angle_beta   90.00
_cell.angle_gamma   90.00
#
_symmetry.space_group_name_H-M   'P 1'
#
loop_
_entity.id
_entity.type
_entity.pdbx_description
1 polymer ?
#
loop_
_entity_poly.entity_id
_entity_poly.type
_entity_poly.pdbx_seq_one_letter_code
_entity_poly.pdbx_strand_id
1 'polypeptide(L)'
;QTTPRCAIRDFDDFAIWYTPGVAAVSKALEADKERMYELTNKWNTIAVVSDGTRVLGLGDIGPEGAMAVMEGKALLFKYLGGVDAVPICLDTKDPDEIIQAVKWLQPSFGGINLEDFANPKCFYILDTLRKEMEIPVWHDDQQGTAAVTLAGLVNALKVVGKKKEEVSITLIGVGAANVAISRVLFADGFRPENTIFVDSKAILHTGRTDLEAKQAENPYKWDLCQKTNPEKRTGGIAEALKGADVCISLSKSEPG
;
A
#
# COMPACT_ATOMS: atom_id res chain seq x y z
N GLN A 1 -4.84 21.66 6.56
CA GLN A 1 -5.63 22.59 7.42
C GLN A 1 -6.18 21.80 8.60
N THR A 2 -6.19 22.40 9.80
CA THR A 2 -6.86 21.84 10.98
C THR A 2 -8.05 22.73 11.37
N THR A 3 -9.08 22.15 11.98
CA THR A 3 -10.23 22.89 12.51
C THR A 3 -10.67 22.26 13.83
N PRO A 4 -11.13 23.05 14.81
CA PRO A 4 -11.83 22.51 15.97
C PRO A 4 -13.04 21.67 15.54
N ARG A 5 -13.30 20.58 16.28
CA ARG A 5 -14.48 19.71 16.11
C ARG A 5 -15.42 19.77 17.32
N CYS A 6 -15.15 20.69 18.24
CA CYS A 6 -15.93 20.91 19.45
C CYS A 6 -16.53 22.32 19.45
N ALA A 7 -17.54 22.52 20.29
CA ALA A 7 -18.10 23.85 20.51
C ALA A 7 -17.16 24.69 21.37
N ILE A 8 -16.85 25.90 20.90
CA ILE A 8 -16.13 26.93 21.64
C ILE A 8 -17.00 28.18 21.53
N ARG A 9 -17.77 28.46 22.58
CA ARG A 9 -18.80 29.52 22.61
C ARG A 9 -18.27 30.80 23.24
N ASP A 10 -17.51 30.65 24.31
CA ASP A 10 -16.88 31.71 25.07
C ASP A 10 -15.59 31.19 25.74
N PHE A 11 -15.00 32.01 26.60
CA PHE A 11 -13.73 31.72 27.25
C PHE A 11 -13.82 30.56 28.26
N ASP A 12 -15.00 30.34 28.86
CA ASP A 12 -15.15 29.34 29.93
C ASP A 12 -15.08 27.91 29.38
N ASP A 13 -15.40 27.69 28.10
CA ASP A 13 -15.24 26.40 27.43
C ASP A 13 -13.77 25.91 27.44
N PHE A 14 -12.78 26.80 27.54
CA PHE A 14 -11.37 26.37 27.65
C PHE A 14 -11.03 25.70 28.97
N ALA A 15 -11.80 25.93 30.04
CA ALA A 15 -11.64 25.19 31.29
C ALA A 15 -12.01 23.70 31.13
N ILE A 16 -12.77 23.34 30.08
CA ILE A 16 -13.12 21.96 29.70
C ILE A 16 -12.08 21.42 28.71
N TRP A 17 -11.87 22.13 27.58
CA TRP A 17 -11.01 21.67 26.48
C TRP A 17 -9.52 21.72 26.82
N TYR A 18 -9.13 22.49 27.83
CA TYR A 18 -7.77 22.62 28.31
C TYR A 18 -7.73 22.60 29.84
N THR A 19 -6.78 23.29 30.46
CA THR A 19 -6.63 23.29 31.91
C THR A 19 -7.78 24.02 32.60
N PRO A 20 -8.32 23.46 33.71
CA PRO A 20 -7.91 22.22 34.35
C PRO A 20 -8.59 20.94 33.82
N GLY A 21 -9.67 21.04 33.04
CA GLY A 21 -10.53 19.92 32.63
C GLY A 21 -9.82 18.78 31.90
N VAL A 22 -8.88 19.10 31.01
CA VAL A 22 -8.09 18.11 30.24
C VAL A 22 -7.34 17.12 31.14
N ALA A 23 -7.01 17.48 32.39
CA ALA A 23 -6.35 16.58 33.33
C ALA A 23 -7.21 15.35 33.69
N ALA A 24 -8.54 15.48 33.68
CA ALA A 24 -9.44 14.34 33.89
C ALA A 24 -9.37 13.35 32.73
N VAL A 25 -9.26 13.86 31.49
CA VAL A 25 -9.05 13.03 30.29
C VAL A 25 -7.68 12.35 30.36
N SER A 26 -6.61 13.07 30.71
CA SER A 26 -5.28 12.45 30.84
C SER A 26 -5.24 11.29 31.86
N LYS A 27 -5.87 11.46 33.03
CA LYS A 27 -5.98 10.37 34.04
C LYS A 27 -6.82 9.20 33.56
N ALA A 28 -7.89 9.47 32.81
CA ALA A 28 -8.71 8.42 32.20
C ALA A 28 -7.90 7.58 31.20
N LEU A 29 -7.08 8.23 30.38
CA LEU A 29 -6.22 7.57 29.39
C LEU A 29 -5.05 6.82 30.02
N GLU A 30 -4.50 7.32 31.13
CA GLU A 30 -3.49 6.63 31.94
C GLU A 30 -4.04 5.32 32.51
N ALA A 31 -5.28 5.35 33.02
CA ALA A 31 -5.93 4.18 33.61
C ALA A 31 -6.39 3.16 32.55
N ASP A 32 -6.82 3.61 31.37
CA ASP A 32 -7.25 2.76 30.26
C ASP A 32 -6.93 3.40 28.90
N LYS A 33 -6.00 2.79 28.18
CA LYS A 33 -5.52 3.27 26.88
C LYS A 33 -6.57 3.16 25.77
N GLU A 34 -7.52 2.23 25.86
CA GLU A 34 -8.56 2.06 24.83
C GLU A 34 -9.48 3.28 24.76
N ARG A 35 -9.59 4.03 25.87
CA ARG A 35 -10.33 5.30 25.92
C ARG A 35 -9.74 6.37 25.00
N MET A 36 -8.54 6.18 24.45
CA MET A 36 -8.00 7.04 23.38
C MET A 36 -8.97 7.14 22.20
N TYR A 37 -9.68 6.06 21.87
CA TYR A 37 -10.64 6.04 20.76
C TYR A 37 -11.94 6.81 21.08
N GLU A 38 -12.31 6.92 22.36
CA GLU A 38 -13.50 7.64 22.80
C GLU A 38 -13.21 9.13 23.04
N LEU A 39 -12.10 9.42 23.73
CA LEU A 39 -11.80 10.73 24.33
C LEU A 39 -10.87 11.59 23.47
N THR A 40 -10.36 11.07 22.35
CA THR A 40 -9.46 11.79 21.45
C THR A 40 -9.88 11.62 20.00
N ASN A 41 -9.16 12.27 19.08
CA ASN A 41 -9.40 12.14 17.65
C ASN A 41 -8.90 10.80 17.06
N LYS A 42 -8.16 9.99 17.82
CA LYS A 42 -7.46 8.77 17.35
C LYS A 42 -8.36 7.84 16.53
N TRP A 43 -9.63 7.68 16.89
CA TRP A 43 -10.57 6.79 16.19
C TRP A 43 -10.78 7.12 14.70
N ASN A 44 -10.57 8.37 14.30
CA ASN A 44 -10.77 8.82 12.91
C ASN A 44 -9.51 9.43 12.29
N THR A 45 -8.36 9.40 12.99
CA THR A 45 -7.13 10.03 12.49
C THR A 45 -6.14 8.98 12.02
N ILE A 46 -5.70 9.07 10.76
CA ILE A 46 -4.64 8.22 10.19
C ILE A 46 -3.42 9.05 9.80
N ALA A 47 -2.26 8.38 9.72
CA ALA A 47 -1.07 8.95 9.10
C ALA A 47 -0.93 8.43 7.67
N VAL A 48 -0.67 9.34 6.72
CA VAL A 48 -0.25 9.01 5.35
C VAL A 48 1.27 9.15 5.32
N VAL A 49 1.98 8.02 5.39
CA VAL A 49 3.43 7.96 5.59
C VAL A 49 4.12 7.61 4.28
N SER A 50 5.15 8.38 3.93
CA SER A 50 6.00 8.14 2.76
C SER A 50 7.44 8.57 3.05
N ASP A 51 8.40 8.09 2.27
CA ASP A 51 9.76 8.65 2.19
C ASP A 51 10.04 9.31 0.82
N GLY A 52 9.05 9.33 -0.06
CA GLY A 52 9.15 9.91 -1.39
C GLY A 52 10.04 9.15 -2.38
N THR A 53 10.36 7.88 -2.11
CA THR A 53 11.26 7.09 -2.98
C THR A 53 10.58 6.55 -4.24
N ARG A 54 9.24 6.55 -4.31
CA ARG A 54 8.51 6.12 -5.50
C ARG A 54 7.21 6.90 -5.71
N VAL A 55 7.33 8.22 -5.80
CA VAL A 55 6.17 9.10 -6.01
C VAL A 55 5.65 8.99 -7.43
N LEU A 56 4.47 8.41 -7.60
CA LEU A 56 3.80 8.27 -8.91
C LEU A 56 4.76 7.68 -9.99
N GLY A 57 4.84 8.34 -11.15
CA GLY A 57 5.82 8.06 -12.21
C GLY A 57 7.15 8.80 -12.07
N LEU A 58 7.28 9.69 -11.08
CA LEU A 58 8.44 10.60 -10.92
C LEU A 58 9.65 9.90 -10.29
N GLY A 59 9.41 8.82 -9.53
CA GLY A 59 10.48 8.08 -8.86
C GLY A 59 10.85 8.70 -7.53
N ASP A 60 12.15 8.70 -7.23
CA ASP A 60 12.70 9.19 -5.98
C ASP A 60 12.87 10.71 -6.05
N ILE A 61 11.94 11.43 -5.43
CA ILE A 61 11.94 12.91 -5.36
C ILE A 61 12.11 13.43 -3.92
N GLY A 62 12.41 12.51 -2.99
CA GLY A 62 12.60 12.81 -1.57
C GLY A 62 11.30 13.18 -0.82
N PRO A 63 11.40 13.33 0.50
CA PRO A 63 10.26 13.55 1.38
C PRO A 63 9.55 14.89 1.11
N GLU A 64 10.29 15.98 0.84
CA GLU A 64 9.70 17.28 0.53
C GLU A 64 8.92 17.24 -0.80
N GLY A 65 9.48 16.59 -1.82
CA GLY A 65 8.84 16.42 -3.12
C GLY A 65 7.54 15.61 -3.03
N ALA A 66 7.50 14.61 -2.14
CA ALA A 66 6.34 13.76 -1.92
C ALA A 66 5.18 14.48 -1.20
N MET A 67 5.45 15.55 -0.44
CA MET A 67 4.47 16.18 0.45
C MET A 67 3.18 16.57 -0.27
N ALA A 68 3.25 17.10 -1.49
CA ALA A 68 2.08 17.50 -2.26
C ALA A 68 1.17 16.29 -2.60
N VAL A 69 1.76 15.13 -2.90
CA VAL A 69 0.99 13.90 -3.16
C VAL A 69 0.37 13.38 -1.86
N MET A 70 1.10 13.43 -0.74
CA MET A 70 0.59 13.01 0.56
C MET A 70 -0.54 13.91 1.07
N GLU A 71 -0.45 15.23 0.87
CA GLU A 71 -1.56 16.16 1.15
C GLU A 71 -2.77 15.89 0.25
N GLY A 72 -2.54 15.59 -1.02
CA GLY A 72 -3.60 15.17 -1.95
C GLY A 72 -4.31 13.89 -1.49
N LYS A 73 -3.55 12.88 -1.04
CA LYS A 73 -4.11 11.65 -0.44
C LYS A 73 -4.91 11.96 0.82
N ALA A 74 -4.39 12.82 1.71
CA ALA A 74 -5.09 13.22 2.92
C ALA A 74 -6.43 13.93 2.61
N LEU A 75 -6.47 14.78 1.58
CA LEU A 75 -7.69 15.40 1.09
C LEU A 75 -8.72 14.35 0.62
N LEU A 76 -8.29 13.34 -0.13
CA LEU A 76 -9.17 12.27 -0.61
C LEU A 76 -9.73 11.43 0.54
N PHE A 77 -8.90 11.06 1.51
CA PHE A 77 -9.36 10.39 2.74
C PHE A 77 -10.45 11.20 3.44
N LYS A 78 -10.26 12.52 3.54
CA LYS A 78 -11.24 13.39 4.19
C LYS A 78 -12.53 13.51 3.40
N TYR A 79 -12.43 13.81 2.11
CA TYR A 79 -13.58 14.15 1.28
C TYR A 79 -14.42 12.92 0.90
N LEU A 80 -13.77 11.80 0.56
CA LEU A 80 -14.45 10.59 0.10
C LEU A 80 -14.77 9.63 1.26
N GLY A 81 -13.89 9.54 2.26
CA GLY A 81 -14.01 8.59 3.36
C GLY A 81 -14.42 9.18 4.70
N GLY A 82 -14.45 10.51 4.85
CA GLY A 82 -14.68 11.16 6.14
C GLY A 82 -13.53 11.01 7.14
N VAL A 83 -12.38 10.46 6.72
CA VAL A 83 -11.23 10.15 7.58
C VAL A 83 -10.31 11.36 7.70
N ASP A 84 -9.88 11.71 8.91
CA ASP A 84 -8.87 12.75 9.09
C ASP A 84 -7.49 12.18 8.85
N ALA A 85 -6.79 12.65 7.83
CA ALA A 85 -5.49 12.15 7.44
C ALA A 85 -4.42 13.24 7.59
N VAL A 86 -3.25 12.85 8.09
CA VAL A 86 -2.10 13.75 8.23
C VAL A 86 -0.94 13.20 7.40
N PRO A 87 -0.37 13.98 6.47
CA PRO A 87 0.81 13.57 5.71
C PRO A 87 2.06 13.59 6.60
N ILE A 88 2.87 12.54 6.51
CA ILE A 88 4.14 12.40 7.22
C ILE A 88 5.19 11.88 6.24
N CYS A 89 5.96 12.80 5.68
CA CYS A 89 7.12 12.44 4.86
C CYS A 89 8.36 12.31 5.74
N LEU A 90 8.99 11.14 5.72
CA LEU A 90 10.16 10.81 6.53
C LEU A 90 11.45 11.05 5.74
N ASP A 91 12.37 11.83 6.31
CA ASP A 91 13.70 12.07 5.73
C ASP A 91 14.69 10.94 6.08
N THR A 92 14.30 9.72 5.71
CA THR A 92 15.16 8.54 5.74
C THR A 92 14.72 7.56 4.67
N LYS A 93 15.67 6.81 4.13
CA LYS A 93 15.41 5.73 3.17
C LYS A 93 15.61 4.35 3.78
N ASP A 94 16.11 4.29 5.01
CA ASP A 94 16.34 3.04 5.74
C ASP A 94 14.99 2.45 6.19
N PRO A 95 14.64 1.23 5.74
CA PRO A 95 13.38 0.62 6.14
C PRO A 95 13.24 0.41 7.64
N ASP A 96 14.32 0.13 8.37
CA ASP A 96 14.26 -0.11 9.82
C ASP A 96 14.00 1.20 10.59
N GLU A 97 14.59 2.31 10.15
CA GLU A 97 14.30 3.64 10.69
C GLU A 97 12.85 4.05 10.41
N ILE A 98 12.34 3.78 9.20
CA ILE A 98 10.94 4.02 8.83
C ILE A 98 10.01 3.21 9.73
N ILE A 99 10.28 1.91 9.89
CA ILE A 99 9.48 1.02 10.76
C ILE A 99 9.47 1.58 12.20
N GLN A 100 10.62 1.97 12.71
CA GLN A 100 10.74 2.51 14.07
C GLN A 100 9.98 3.82 14.25
N ALA A 101 10.08 4.74 13.28
CA ALA A 101 9.34 5.99 13.28
C ALA A 101 7.82 5.76 13.28
N VAL A 102 7.32 4.88 12.41
CA VAL A 102 5.89 4.55 12.33
C VAL A 102 5.41 3.92 13.65
N LYS A 103 6.20 3.03 14.26
CA LYS A 103 5.88 2.45 15.58
C LYS A 103 5.78 3.52 16.68
N TRP A 104 6.65 4.53 16.67
CA TRP A 104 6.56 5.66 17.62
C TRP A 104 5.31 6.51 17.41
N LEU A 105 4.79 6.59 16.19
CA LEU A 105 3.55 7.32 15.89
C LEU A 105 2.27 6.56 16.28
N GLN A 106 2.36 5.25 16.58
CA GLN A 106 1.21 4.39 16.91
C GLN A 106 0.24 5.00 17.93
N PRO A 107 0.68 5.64 19.04
CA PRO A 107 -0.27 6.20 20.01
C PRO A 107 -1.17 7.30 19.43
N SER A 108 -0.69 8.07 18.43
CA SER A 108 -1.37 9.25 17.90
C SER A 108 -2.40 8.95 16.81
N PHE A 109 -2.30 7.80 16.13
CA PHE A 109 -3.12 7.47 14.95
C PHE A 109 -3.92 6.18 15.15
N GLY A 110 -5.15 6.13 14.63
CA GLY A 110 -5.98 4.92 14.58
C GLY A 110 -5.62 3.97 13.44
N GLY A 111 -4.77 4.40 12.50
CA GLY A 111 -4.25 3.57 11.41
C GLY A 111 -3.13 4.27 10.63
N ILE A 112 -2.39 3.48 9.85
CA ILE A 112 -1.28 3.94 9.01
C ILE A 112 -1.53 3.56 7.55
N ASN A 113 -1.49 4.57 6.68
CA ASN A 113 -1.44 4.43 5.23
C ASN A 113 -0.01 4.63 4.74
N LEU A 114 0.65 3.55 4.32
CA LEU A 114 1.94 3.62 3.63
C LEU A 114 1.73 3.96 2.16
N GLU A 115 2.51 4.91 1.65
CA GLU A 115 2.35 5.47 0.32
C GLU A 115 3.70 5.68 -0.38
N ASP A 116 3.78 5.40 -1.68
CA ASP A 116 4.88 5.81 -2.55
C ASP A 116 6.29 5.35 -2.09
N PHE A 117 6.38 4.16 -1.47
CA PHE A 117 7.65 3.52 -1.13
C PHE A 117 8.20 2.66 -2.29
N ALA A 118 9.51 2.72 -2.51
CA ALA A 118 10.16 1.90 -3.52
C ALA A 118 10.07 0.37 -3.25
N ASN A 119 9.94 -0.39 -4.32
CA ASN A 119 10.15 -1.84 -4.35
C ASN A 119 11.66 -2.14 -4.26
N PRO A 120 12.14 -3.10 -3.44
CA PRO A 120 11.37 -4.08 -2.65
C PRO A 120 11.11 -3.72 -1.19
N LYS A 121 11.70 -2.66 -0.65
CA LYS A 121 11.60 -2.34 0.78
C LYS A 121 10.16 -2.12 1.28
N CYS A 122 9.27 -1.63 0.42
CA CYS A 122 7.86 -1.43 0.73
C CYS A 122 7.15 -2.69 1.25
N PHE A 123 7.57 -3.88 0.81
CA PHE A 123 7.00 -5.14 1.30
C PHE A 123 7.49 -5.46 2.72
N TYR A 124 8.79 -5.34 2.96
CA TYR A 124 9.37 -5.57 4.28
C TYR A 124 8.79 -4.60 5.32
N ILE A 125 8.66 -3.32 4.97
CA ILE A 125 8.03 -2.30 5.83
C ILE A 125 6.59 -2.71 6.17
N LEU A 126 5.77 -3.03 5.16
CA LEU A 126 4.38 -3.42 5.36
C LEU A 126 4.25 -4.70 6.19
N ASP A 127 4.98 -5.75 5.83
CA ASP A 127 4.91 -7.08 6.46
C ASP A 127 5.32 -6.99 7.93
N THR A 128 6.38 -6.23 8.25
CA THR A 128 6.86 -6.03 9.62
C THR A 128 5.88 -5.20 10.44
N LEU A 129 5.42 -4.04 9.93
CA LEU A 129 4.50 -3.19 10.65
C LEU A 129 3.15 -3.86 10.93
N ARG A 130 2.61 -4.64 9.96
CA ARG A 130 1.38 -5.42 10.17
C ARG A 130 1.52 -6.50 11.24
N LYS A 131 2.73 -7.02 11.46
CA LYS A 131 3.00 -8.04 12.48
C LYS A 131 3.20 -7.43 13.86
N GLU A 132 3.79 -6.25 13.94
CA GLU A 132 4.28 -5.68 15.20
C GLU A 132 3.40 -4.56 15.78
N MET A 133 2.54 -3.93 14.99
CA MET A 133 1.67 -2.85 15.45
C MET A 133 0.30 -3.33 15.90
N GLU A 134 -0.31 -2.58 16.82
CA GLU A 134 -1.66 -2.85 17.36
C GLU A 134 -2.78 -2.10 16.59
N ILE A 135 -2.40 -1.23 15.66
CA ILE A 135 -3.32 -0.51 14.76
C ILE A 135 -3.19 -1.05 13.34
N PRO A 136 -4.23 -0.94 12.49
CA PRO A 136 -4.14 -1.35 11.10
C PRO A 136 -3.07 -0.56 10.34
N VAL A 137 -2.23 -1.31 9.63
CA VAL A 137 -1.26 -0.78 8.67
C VAL A 137 -1.55 -1.39 7.31
N TRP A 138 -1.67 -0.54 6.31
CA TRP A 138 -1.87 -0.95 4.93
C TRP A 138 -1.01 -0.10 4.00
N HIS A 139 -0.83 -0.56 2.76
CA HIS A 139 -0.09 0.17 1.73
C HIS A 139 -0.94 0.32 0.48
N ASP A 140 -1.24 1.55 0.06
CA ASP A 140 -2.21 1.80 -1.02
C ASP A 140 -1.72 1.26 -2.36
N ASP A 141 -0.47 1.55 -2.74
CA ASP A 141 0.11 1.05 -4.00
C ASP A 141 0.11 -0.48 -4.13
N GLN A 142 0.10 -1.20 -2.99
CA GLN A 142 -0.01 -2.65 -2.96
C GLN A 142 -1.48 -3.08 -2.89
N GLN A 143 -2.12 -2.87 -1.74
CA GLN A 143 -3.41 -3.46 -1.42
C GLN A 143 -4.58 -2.68 -2.04
N GLY A 144 -4.50 -1.35 -2.08
CA GLY A 144 -5.49 -0.51 -2.74
C GLY A 144 -5.54 -0.79 -4.24
N THR A 145 -4.38 -0.76 -4.91
CA THR A 145 -4.26 -1.12 -6.34
C THR A 145 -4.76 -2.54 -6.62
N ALA A 146 -4.40 -3.51 -5.78
CA ALA A 146 -4.87 -4.89 -5.92
C ALA A 146 -6.40 -5.02 -5.78
N ALA A 147 -7.00 -4.35 -4.80
CA ALA A 147 -8.44 -4.40 -4.56
C ALA A 147 -9.24 -3.87 -5.75
N VAL A 148 -8.89 -2.68 -6.25
CA VAL A 148 -9.61 -2.08 -7.39
C VAL A 148 -9.37 -2.85 -8.70
N THR A 149 -8.18 -3.43 -8.88
CA THR A 149 -7.87 -4.27 -10.05
C THR A 149 -8.70 -5.56 -10.04
N LEU A 150 -8.80 -6.25 -8.92
CA LEU A 150 -9.65 -7.43 -8.78
C LEU A 150 -11.12 -7.07 -9.03
N ALA A 151 -11.63 -5.98 -8.45
CA ALA A 151 -13.01 -5.55 -8.65
C ALA A 151 -13.33 -5.27 -10.12
N GLY A 152 -12.41 -4.59 -10.83
CA GLY A 152 -12.52 -4.35 -12.27
C GLY A 152 -12.49 -5.66 -13.07
N LEU A 153 -11.54 -6.54 -12.78
CA LEU A 153 -11.38 -7.81 -13.48
C LEU A 153 -12.59 -8.73 -13.30
N VAL A 154 -13.10 -8.90 -12.08
CA VAL A 154 -14.28 -9.73 -11.80
C VAL A 154 -15.49 -9.26 -12.63
N ASN A 155 -15.68 -7.95 -12.78
CA ASN A 155 -16.77 -7.43 -13.60
C ASN A 155 -16.49 -7.57 -15.10
N ALA A 156 -15.24 -7.37 -15.55
CA ALA A 156 -14.86 -7.60 -16.94
C ALA A 156 -15.10 -9.05 -17.37
N LEU A 157 -14.76 -10.02 -16.52
CA LEU A 157 -15.00 -11.45 -16.77
C LEU A 157 -16.48 -11.79 -16.95
N LYS A 158 -17.37 -11.17 -16.15
CA LYS A 158 -18.82 -11.32 -16.32
C LYS A 158 -19.29 -10.82 -17.68
N VAL A 159 -18.76 -9.68 -18.14
CA VAL A 159 -19.12 -9.09 -19.44
C VAL A 159 -18.71 -10.00 -20.60
N VAL A 160 -17.51 -10.58 -20.56
CA VAL A 160 -17.01 -11.47 -21.62
C VAL A 160 -17.43 -12.93 -21.45
N GLY A 161 -18.16 -13.27 -20.38
CA GLY A 161 -18.65 -14.62 -20.11
C GLY A 161 -17.55 -15.65 -19.81
N LYS A 162 -16.40 -15.23 -19.26
CA LYS A 162 -15.29 -16.13 -18.92
C LYS A 162 -15.24 -16.40 -17.42
N LYS A 163 -14.80 -17.60 -17.04
CA LYS A 163 -14.58 -17.97 -15.64
C LYS A 163 -13.15 -17.71 -15.21
N LYS A 164 -12.96 -17.27 -13.97
CA LYS A 164 -11.64 -16.89 -13.44
C LYS A 164 -10.64 -18.06 -13.41
N GLU A 165 -11.11 -19.29 -13.29
CA GLU A 165 -10.28 -20.49 -13.26
C GLU A 165 -9.77 -20.90 -14.65
N GLU A 166 -10.37 -20.36 -15.72
CA GLU A 166 -10.12 -20.73 -17.11
C GLU A 166 -9.29 -19.67 -17.85
N VAL A 167 -9.20 -18.44 -17.32
CA VAL A 167 -8.48 -17.35 -17.99
C VAL A 167 -6.97 -17.41 -17.81
N SER A 168 -6.26 -17.04 -18.86
CA SER A 168 -4.83 -16.74 -18.83
C SER A 168 -4.58 -15.25 -18.59
N ILE A 169 -3.66 -14.93 -17.69
CA ILE A 169 -3.38 -13.54 -17.27
C ILE A 169 -1.92 -13.21 -17.55
N THR A 170 -1.68 -12.09 -18.24
CA THR A 170 -0.35 -11.51 -18.38
C THR A 170 -0.25 -10.23 -17.57
N LEU A 171 0.70 -10.18 -16.65
CA LEU A 171 1.04 -8.98 -15.88
C LEU A 171 2.36 -8.38 -16.39
N ILE A 172 2.29 -7.14 -16.88
CA ILE A 172 3.44 -6.39 -17.39
C ILE A 172 3.93 -5.44 -16.28
N GLY A 173 5.17 -5.65 -15.84
CA GLY A 173 5.76 -5.00 -14.67
C GLY A 173 5.72 -5.89 -13.44
N VAL A 174 6.81 -5.91 -12.66
CA VAL A 174 6.93 -6.71 -11.43
C VAL A 174 7.39 -5.84 -10.27
N GLY A 175 6.61 -4.79 -10.01
CA GLY A 175 6.74 -3.88 -8.87
C GLY A 175 5.75 -4.21 -7.74
N ALA A 176 5.67 -3.31 -6.75
CA ALA A 176 4.80 -3.42 -5.59
C ALA A 176 3.35 -3.79 -5.96
N ALA A 177 2.78 -3.05 -6.92
CA ALA A 177 1.40 -3.23 -7.33
C ALA A 177 1.10 -4.59 -7.98
N ASN A 178 1.82 -4.99 -9.05
CA ASN A 178 1.54 -6.26 -9.73
C ASN A 178 1.82 -7.49 -8.85
N VAL A 179 2.82 -7.43 -7.97
CA VAL A 179 3.04 -8.48 -6.97
C VAL A 179 1.85 -8.54 -6.01
N ALA A 180 1.36 -7.42 -5.49
CA ALA A 180 0.21 -7.40 -4.60
C ALA A 180 -1.11 -7.81 -5.30
N ILE A 181 -1.34 -7.36 -6.53
CA ILE A 181 -2.44 -7.82 -7.39
C ILE A 181 -2.41 -9.34 -7.46
N SER A 182 -1.26 -9.94 -7.77
CA SER A 182 -1.14 -11.39 -7.86
C SER A 182 -1.55 -12.11 -6.58
N ARG A 183 -1.13 -11.60 -5.41
CA ARG A 183 -1.49 -12.17 -4.10
C ARG A 183 -3.01 -12.19 -3.91
N VAL A 184 -3.68 -11.07 -4.24
CA VAL A 184 -5.13 -10.93 -4.12
C VAL A 184 -5.87 -11.77 -5.16
N LEU A 185 -5.40 -11.81 -6.40
CA LEU A 185 -5.98 -12.68 -7.45
C LEU A 185 -5.89 -14.16 -7.05
N PHE A 186 -4.73 -14.62 -6.57
CA PHE A 186 -4.55 -16.01 -6.17
C PHE A 186 -5.38 -16.36 -4.93
N ALA A 187 -5.49 -15.43 -3.97
CA ALA A 187 -6.37 -15.61 -2.82
C ALA A 187 -7.85 -15.65 -3.21
N ASP A 188 -8.27 -14.90 -4.23
CA ASP A 188 -9.65 -14.97 -4.76
C ASP A 188 -9.92 -16.29 -5.49
N GLY A 189 -8.90 -16.93 -6.06
CA GLY A 189 -9.00 -18.24 -6.73
C GLY A 189 -8.58 -18.26 -8.19
N PHE A 190 -7.96 -17.17 -8.70
CA PHE A 190 -7.26 -17.23 -9.98
C PHE A 190 -6.06 -18.16 -9.87
N ARG A 191 -5.80 -18.90 -10.96
CA ARG A 191 -4.76 -19.93 -11.00
C ARG A 191 -3.37 -19.31 -11.20
N PRO A 192 -2.42 -19.47 -10.26
CA PRO A 192 -1.02 -19.04 -10.45
C PRO A 192 -0.41 -19.64 -11.72
N GLU A 193 -0.78 -20.87 -12.06
CA GLU A 193 -0.29 -21.61 -13.21
C GLU A 193 -0.68 -20.94 -14.54
N ASN A 194 -1.82 -20.26 -14.58
CA ASN A 194 -2.32 -19.55 -15.76
C ASN A 194 -1.80 -18.11 -15.86
N THR A 195 -0.88 -17.72 -14.97
CA THR A 195 -0.39 -16.34 -14.87
C THR A 195 1.04 -16.24 -15.39
N ILE A 196 1.32 -15.19 -16.15
CA ILE A 196 2.65 -14.86 -16.68
C ILE A 196 3.01 -13.45 -16.24
N PHE A 197 4.21 -13.28 -15.68
CA PHE A 197 4.77 -11.97 -15.36
C PHE A 197 5.87 -11.63 -16.34
N VAL A 198 5.96 -10.35 -16.70
CA VAL A 198 7.05 -9.81 -17.53
C VAL A 198 7.72 -8.67 -16.77
N ASP A 199 9.02 -8.78 -16.52
CA ASP A 199 9.82 -7.67 -16.00
C ASP A 199 10.49 -6.88 -17.13
N SER A 200 11.35 -5.92 -16.77
CA SER A 200 12.08 -5.10 -17.74
C SER A 200 13.05 -5.88 -18.63
N LYS A 201 13.36 -7.16 -18.32
CA LYS A 201 14.24 -8.00 -19.12
C LYS A 201 13.46 -9.02 -19.94
N ALA A 202 12.57 -9.79 -19.31
CA ALA A 202 11.88 -10.90 -19.93
C ALA A 202 10.72 -11.43 -19.06
N ILE A 203 10.00 -12.41 -19.60
CA ILE A 203 9.09 -13.26 -18.85
C ILE A 203 9.80 -13.86 -17.62
N LEU A 204 9.09 -13.95 -16.49
CA LEU A 204 9.54 -14.64 -15.28
C LEU A 204 9.37 -16.15 -15.45
N HIS A 205 10.41 -16.90 -15.08
CA HIS A 205 10.42 -18.36 -15.05
C HIS A 205 11.58 -18.83 -14.15
N THR A 206 11.55 -20.09 -13.71
CA THR A 206 12.58 -20.70 -12.85
C THR A 206 13.99 -20.76 -13.46
N GLY A 207 14.15 -20.49 -14.76
CA GLY A 207 15.45 -20.40 -15.43
C GLY A 207 16.12 -19.03 -15.35
N ARG A 208 15.50 -18.03 -14.70
CA ARG A 208 16.05 -16.68 -14.51
C ARG A 208 17.11 -16.67 -13.39
N THR A 209 18.31 -17.18 -13.70
CA THR A 209 19.44 -17.25 -12.75
C THR A 209 19.86 -15.88 -12.21
N ASP A 210 19.62 -14.80 -12.97
CA ASP A 210 19.84 -13.43 -12.51
C ASP A 210 18.90 -13.00 -11.38
N LEU A 211 17.68 -13.56 -11.33
CA LEU A 211 16.72 -13.33 -10.25
C LEU A 211 16.97 -14.27 -9.07
N GLU A 212 17.32 -15.54 -9.34
CA GLU A 212 17.69 -16.51 -8.30
C GLU A 212 18.88 -16.03 -7.47
N ALA A 213 19.93 -15.53 -8.13
CA ALA A 213 21.12 -14.98 -7.47
C ALA A 213 20.80 -13.78 -6.57
N LYS A 214 19.68 -13.08 -6.82
CA LYS A 214 19.22 -11.90 -6.07
C LYS A 214 17.99 -12.17 -5.22
N GLN A 215 17.64 -13.43 -4.98
CA GLN A 215 16.44 -13.77 -4.23
C GLN A 215 16.43 -13.22 -2.80
N ALA A 216 17.60 -13.00 -2.19
CA ALA A 216 17.70 -12.37 -0.88
C ALA A 216 17.33 -10.87 -0.92
N GLU A 217 17.62 -10.17 -2.03
CA GLU A 217 17.26 -8.75 -2.23
C GLU A 217 15.78 -8.58 -2.58
N ASN A 218 15.22 -9.47 -3.39
CA ASN A 218 13.81 -9.43 -3.79
C ASN A 218 13.17 -10.83 -3.80
N PRO A 219 12.86 -11.39 -2.62
CA PRO A 219 12.30 -12.74 -2.51
C PRO A 219 10.93 -12.85 -3.17
N TYR A 220 10.16 -11.76 -3.19
CA TYR A 220 8.82 -11.70 -3.75
C TYR A 220 8.80 -11.94 -5.26
N LYS A 221 9.78 -11.39 -5.97
CA LYS A 221 9.89 -11.58 -7.42
C LYS A 221 10.34 -13.00 -7.77
N TRP A 222 11.25 -13.58 -6.99
CA TRP A 222 11.69 -14.96 -7.18
C TRP A 222 10.59 -15.98 -6.85
N ASP A 223 9.78 -15.70 -5.83
CA ASP A 223 8.59 -16.51 -5.49
C ASP A 223 7.63 -16.63 -6.69
N LEU A 224 7.40 -15.53 -7.42
CA LEU A 224 6.58 -15.56 -8.64
C LEU A 224 7.20 -16.40 -9.76
N CYS A 225 8.53 -16.41 -9.93
CA CYS A 225 9.19 -17.29 -10.89
C CYS A 225 8.93 -18.77 -10.62
N GLN A 226 8.72 -19.15 -9.36
CA GLN A 226 8.53 -20.53 -8.93
C GLN A 226 7.06 -20.98 -9.01
N LYS A 227 6.12 -20.07 -8.80
CA LYS A 227 4.68 -20.36 -8.70
C LYS A 227 3.91 -20.19 -10.00
N THR A 228 4.47 -19.47 -10.97
CA THR A 228 3.77 -19.05 -12.19
C THR A 228 4.48 -19.57 -13.43
N ASN A 229 3.84 -19.48 -14.60
CA ASN A 229 4.43 -19.89 -15.88
C ASN A 229 5.08 -21.31 -15.86
N PRO A 230 4.31 -22.37 -15.54
CA PRO A 230 4.84 -23.75 -15.47
C PRO A 230 5.34 -24.28 -16.81
N GLU A 231 4.83 -23.74 -17.92
CA GLU A 231 5.30 -24.00 -19.29
C GLU A 231 6.71 -23.45 -19.56
N LYS A 232 7.25 -22.64 -18.63
CA LYS A 232 8.56 -21.99 -18.75
C LYS A 232 8.68 -21.19 -20.05
N ARG A 233 7.60 -20.50 -20.44
CA ARG A 233 7.61 -19.59 -21.58
C ARG A 233 8.70 -18.55 -21.37
N THR A 234 9.43 -18.24 -22.43
CA THR A 234 10.51 -17.26 -22.47
C THR A 234 10.21 -16.21 -23.53
N GLY A 235 10.98 -15.11 -23.52
CA GLY A 235 10.78 -13.97 -24.42
C GLY A 235 10.30 -12.72 -23.68
N GLY A 236 9.77 -11.76 -24.44
CA GLY A 236 9.33 -10.48 -23.93
C GLY A 236 7.80 -10.37 -23.82
N ILE A 237 7.32 -9.12 -23.84
CA ILE A 237 5.88 -8.80 -23.72
C ILE A 237 5.08 -9.44 -24.85
N ALA A 238 5.57 -9.39 -26.09
CA ALA A 238 4.88 -9.97 -27.24
C ALA A 238 4.70 -11.48 -27.09
N GLU A 239 5.72 -12.19 -26.61
CA GLU A 239 5.63 -13.62 -26.32
C GLU A 239 4.67 -13.89 -25.19
N ALA A 240 4.64 -13.07 -24.13
CA ALA A 240 3.74 -13.25 -22.98
C ALA A 240 2.27 -13.10 -23.37
N LEU A 241 1.95 -12.11 -24.21
CA LEU A 241 0.58 -11.80 -24.62
C LEU A 241 -0.03 -12.80 -25.61
N LYS A 242 0.77 -13.70 -26.21
CA LYS A 242 0.24 -14.75 -27.08
C LYS A 242 -0.73 -15.64 -26.31
N GLY A 243 -2.01 -15.60 -26.68
CA GLY A 243 -3.08 -16.38 -26.07
C GLY A 243 -3.54 -15.87 -24.70
N ALA A 244 -3.16 -14.65 -24.30
CA ALA A 244 -3.59 -14.05 -23.04
C ALA A 244 -5.07 -13.61 -23.12
N ASP A 245 -5.89 -13.97 -22.15
CA ASP A 245 -7.26 -13.47 -22.01
C ASP A 245 -7.31 -12.11 -21.33
N VAL A 246 -6.36 -11.86 -20.41
CA VAL A 246 -6.29 -10.67 -19.57
C VAL A 246 -4.88 -10.09 -19.63
N CYS A 247 -4.79 -8.77 -19.82
CA CYS A 247 -3.55 -8.01 -19.68
C CYS A 247 -3.71 -6.98 -18.56
N ILE A 248 -2.82 -7.04 -17.55
CA ILE A 248 -2.73 -6.05 -16.48
C ILE A 248 -1.34 -5.41 -16.56
N SER A 249 -1.28 -4.11 -16.86
CA SER A 249 -0.02 -3.40 -17.06
C SER A 249 0.14 -2.28 -16.03
N LEU A 250 1.18 -2.40 -15.21
CA LEU A 250 1.64 -1.37 -14.26
C LEU A 250 3.16 -1.26 -14.40
N SER A 251 3.56 -0.65 -15.51
CA SER A 251 4.94 -0.54 -15.97
C SER A 251 5.32 0.93 -16.19
N LYS A 252 6.47 1.20 -16.82
CA LYS A 252 6.87 2.54 -17.22
C LYS A 252 5.77 3.22 -18.05
N SER A 253 5.60 4.51 -17.81
CA SER A 253 4.66 5.35 -18.57
C SER A 253 5.34 5.90 -19.82
N GLU A 254 5.35 5.12 -20.89
CA GLU A 254 5.87 5.52 -22.20
C GLU A 254 4.86 5.11 -23.30
N PRO A 255 4.72 5.87 -24.41
CA PRO A 255 4.02 5.37 -25.58
C PRO A 255 4.90 4.31 -26.28
N GLY A 256 4.64 3.03 -26.00
CA GLY A 256 5.34 1.88 -26.61
C GLY A 256 6.05 1.00 -25.58
#